data_AF-A0A5C9A7M7-F1
#
_entry.id   AF-A0A5C9A7M7-F1
#
_cell.length_a   1.000
_cell.length_b   1.000
_cell.length_c   1.000
_cell.angle_alpha   90.00
_cell.angle_beta   90.00
_cell.angle_gamma   90.00
#
_symmetry.space_group_name_H-M   'P 1'
#
loop_
_entity.id
_entity.type
_entity.pdbx_description
1 polymer ?
#
loop_
_entity_poly.entity_id
_entity_poly.type
_entity_poly.pdbx_seq_one_letter_code
_entity_poly.pdbx_strand_id
1 'polypeptide(L)'
;DRYVWINPPAIPLSTEEMDSVFALPYKRVPHPAYGNARIPAYEMIRFSVNIMRGCFGGCSFCSITEHEGRIIQSRSEDSIINEIEAIRDTVPGFTGVISDLGGPTANMYMLRCKSPRAEQTCRRLSCVYPDICPHMDTNHEPTINLYRRARDLKGIKKILIASGVRYDIAVEDPRYIKELATHHVGGYL
;
A
#
# COMPACT_ATOMS: atom_id res chain seq x y z
N ASP A 1 10.97 21.70 -39.12
CA ASP A 1 10.75 21.90 -37.67
C ASP A 1 10.31 20.62 -36.99
N ARG A 2 10.74 20.37 -35.75
CA ARG A 2 10.32 19.23 -34.93
C ARG A 2 9.66 19.76 -33.67
N TYR A 3 8.51 19.19 -33.32
CA TYR A 3 7.78 19.51 -32.08
C TYR A 3 7.94 18.37 -31.09
N VAL A 4 8.07 18.72 -29.81
CA VAL A 4 8.00 17.77 -28.69
C VAL A 4 6.68 18.01 -27.98
N TRP A 5 5.83 16.98 -27.94
CA TRP A 5 4.56 16.99 -27.23
C TRP A 5 4.72 16.21 -25.93
N ILE A 6 4.57 16.88 -24.79
CA ILE A 6 4.66 16.26 -23.47
C ILE A 6 3.23 16.14 -22.94
N ASN A 7 2.76 14.91 -22.74
CA ASN A 7 1.47 14.68 -22.10
C ASN A 7 1.53 15.12 -20.62
N PRO A 8 0.48 15.76 -20.10
CA PRO A 8 0.42 16.09 -18.69
C PRO A 8 0.47 14.80 -17.85
N PRO A 9 1.01 14.87 -16.62
CA PRO A 9 0.98 13.72 -15.71
C PRO A 9 -0.47 13.33 -15.40
N ALA A 10 -0.69 12.04 -15.15
CA ALA A 10 -1.99 11.55 -14.71
C ALA A 10 -2.36 12.17 -13.34
N ILE A 11 -3.64 12.48 -13.16
CA ILE A 11 -4.18 12.90 -11.87
C ILE A 11 -4.27 11.66 -10.97
N PRO A 12 -3.99 11.77 -9.65
CA PRO A 12 -4.19 10.66 -8.72
C PRO A 12 -5.61 10.11 -8.79
N LEU A 13 -5.73 8.78 -8.82
CA LEU A 13 -7.01 8.10 -8.84
C LEU A 13 -7.79 8.33 -7.56
N SER A 14 -9.12 8.42 -7.69
CA SER A 14 -10.03 8.37 -6.55
C SER A 14 -10.03 6.96 -5.93
N THR A 15 -10.60 6.84 -4.73
CA THR A 15 -10.77 5.53 -4.07
C THR A 15 -11.61 4.59 -4.93
N GLU A 16 -12.67 5.09 -5.54
CA GLU A 16 -13.57 4.31 -6.40
C GLU A 16 -12.87 3.86 -7.69
N GLU A 17 -12.02 4.71 -8.27
CA GLU A 17 -11.21 4.36 -9.43
C GLU A 17 -10.14 3.33 -9.07
N MET A 18 -9.46 3.50 -7.93
CA MET A 18 -8.52 2.50 -7.38
C MET A 18 -9.22 1.15 -7.19
N ASP A 19 -10.36 1.14 -6.53
CA ASP A 19 -11.14 -0.08 -6.29
C ASP A 19 -11.56 -0.75 -7.60
N SER A 20 -11.98 0.04 -8.59
CA SER A 20 -12.34 -0.47 -9.92
C SER A 20 -11.16 -1.16 -10.62
N VAL A 21 -9.95 -0.59 -10.52
CA VAL A 21 -8.72 -1.17 -11.10
C VAL A 21 -8.35 -2.50 -10.43
N PHE A 22 -8.50 -2.59 -9.10
CA PHE A 22 -8.18 -3.81 -8.34
C PHE A 22 -9.30 -4.86 -8.38
N ALA A 23 -10.53 -4.47 -8.71
CA ALA A 23 -11.68 -5.36 -8.90
C ALA A 23 -11.74 -6.03 -10.28
N LEU A 24 -10.85 -5.67 -11.22
CA LEU A 24 -10.76 -6.35 -12.51
C LEU A 24 -10.52 -7.87 -12.31
N PRO A 25 -11.01 -8.73 -13.23
CA PRO A 25 -11.03 -10.19 -13.05
C PRO A 25 -9.64 -10.84 -13.25
N TYR A 26 -8.66 -10.46 -12.45
CA TYR A 26 -7.32 -11.02 -12.48
C TYR A 26 -7.34 -12.50 -12.10
N LYS A 27 -6.64 -13.32 -12.89
CA LYS A 27 -6.54 -14.77 -12.63
C LYS A 27 -5.71 -15.11 -11.38
N ARG A 28 -4.89 -14.18 -10.90
CA ARG A 28 -3.98 -14.35 -9.73
C ARG A 28 -3.10 -15.59 -9.78
N VAL A 29 -2.86 -16.11 -10.98
CA VAL A 29 -1.93 -17.20 -11.28
C VAL A 29 -1.10 -16.81 -12.50
N PRO A 30 0.08 -17.43 -12.71
CA PRO A 30 0.88 -17.17 -13.89
C PRO A 30 0.12 -17.43 -15.19
N HIS A 31 0.51 -16.72 -16.25
CA HIS A 31 -0.06 -16.92 -17.57
C HIS A 31 0.17 -18.38 -18.03
N PRO A 32 -0.83 -19.05 -18.64
CA PRO A 32 -0.72 -20.47 -19.04
C PRO A 32 0.48 -20.79 -19.94
N ALA A 33 0.95 -19.80 -20.72
CA ALA A 33 2.15 -19.95 -21.57
C ALA A 33 3.42 -20.33 -20.80
N TYR A 34 3.49 -20.06 -19.49
CA TYR A 34 4.62 -20.45 -18.66
C TYR A 34 4.59 -21.95 -18.26
N GLY A 35 3.49 -22.66 -18.47
CA GLY A 35 3.36 -24.08 -18.13
C GLY A 35 3.72 -24.37 -16.68
N ASN A 36 4.70 -25.26 -16.48
CA ASN A 36 5.21 -25.66 -15.15
C ASN A 36 6.47 -24.87 -14.73
N ALA A 37 6.80 -23.77 -15.42
CA ALA A 37 7.97 -22.98 -15.06
C ALA A 37 7.80 -22.36 -13.68
N ARG A 38 8.84 -22.47 -12.85
CA ARG A 38 8.90 -21.76 -11.58
C ARG A 38 9.12 -20.28 -11.84
N ILE A 39 8.25 -19.43 -11.29
CA ILE A 39 8.34 -17.96 -11.43
C ILE A 39 8.58 -17.38 -10.03
N PRO A 40 9.84 -17.07 -9.67
CA PRO A 40 10.17 -16.57 -8.33
C PRO A 40 9.37 -15.33 -7.92
N ALA A 41 9.15 -14.40 -8.85
CA ALA A 41 8.36 -13.19 -8.57
C ALA A 41 6.92 -13.53 -8.16
N TYR A 42 6.29 -14.52 -8.80
CA TYR A 42 4.94 -14.96 -8.45
C TYR A 42 4.90 -15.60 -7.07
N GLU A 43 5.88 -16.43 -6.73
CA GLU A 43 5.97 -17.05 -5.40
C GLU A 43 6.04 -15.99 -4.29
N MET A 44 6.73 -14.88 -4.53
CA MET A 44 6.82 -13.78 -3.56
C MET A 44 5.50 -13.01 -3.40
N ILE A 45 4.79 -12.70 -4.51
CA ILE A 45 3.68 -11.73 -4.49
C ILE A 45 2.27 -12.36 -4.44
N ARG A 46 2.13 -13.68 -4.67
CA ARG A 46 0.80 -14.29 -4.84
C ARG A 46 -0.15 -14.14 -3.64
N PHE A 47 0.41 -13.97 -2.44
CA PHE A 47 -0.32 -13.77 -1.19
C PHE A 47 -0.13 -12.36 -0.59
N SER A 48 0.39 -11.41 -1.37
CA SER A 48 0.46 -10.00 -0.97
C SER A 48 -0.73 -9.21 -1.52
N VAL A 49 -1.16 -8.21 -0.76
CA VAL A 49 -2.23 -7.28 -1.12
C VAL A 49 -1.73 -5.86 -0.97
N ASN A 50 -1.89 -5.08 -2.04
CA ASN A 50 -1.52 -3.66 -2.06
C ASN A 50 -2.72 -2.80 -1.63
N ILE A 51 -2.58 -1.97 -0.60
CA ILE A 51 -3.66 -1.16 -0.01
C ILE A 51 -3.71 0.28 -0.52
N MET A 52 -2.63 0.77 -1.14
CA MET A 52 -2.53 2.14 -1.65
C MET A 52 -1.36 2.35 -2.63
N ARG A 53 -1.41 3.45 -3.36
CA ARG A 53 -0.29 3.98 -4.17
C ARG A 53 0.17 5.34 -3.66
N GLY A 54 1.39 5.72 -4.04
CA GLY A 54 2.00 6.99 -3.71
C GLY A 54 2.84 6.94 -2.43
N CYS A 55 3.80 7.87 -2.33
CA CYS A 55 4.61 8.06 -1.14
C CYS A 55 5.07 9.51 -1.03
N PHE A 56 4.74 10.17 0.09
CA PHE A 56 5.18 11.53 0.40
C PHE A 56 6.57 11.59 1.06
N GLY A 57 7.28 10.45 1.07
CA GLY A 57 8.55 10.28 1.75
C GLY A 57 9.72 11.03 1.13
N GLY A 58 9.77 11.12 -0.20
CA GLY A 58 10.81 11.86 -0.93
C GLY A 58 12.23 11.29 -0.76
N CYS A 59 12.38 9.97 -0.58
CA CYS A 59 13.69 9.33 -0.46
C CYS A 59 14.48 9.49 -1.77
N SER A 60 15.72 9.97 -1.70
CA SER A 60 16.54 10.29 -2.89
C SER A 60 16.85 9.10 -3.80
N PHE A 61 16.79 7.88 -3.28
CA PHE A 61 17.05 6.63 -4.01
C PHE A 61 15.78 5.96 -4.55
N CYS A 62 14.60 6.42 -4.12
CA CYS A 62 13.34 5.76 -4.40
C CYS A 62 12.64 6.42 -5.59
N SER A 63 12.15 5.62 -6.54
CA SER A 63 11.40 6.11 -7.70
C SER A 63 9.88 6.08 -7.53
N ILE A 64 9.36 5.69 -6.37
CA ILE A 64 7.90 5.62 -6.11
C ILE A 64 7.25 6.97 -6.37
N THR A 65 7.86 8.05 -5.88
CA THR A 65 7.31 9.40 -6.06
C THR A 65 7.20 9.78 -7.54
N GLU A 66 8.11 9.31 -8.39
CA GLU A 66 8.08 9.57 -9.83
C GLU A 66 7.07 8.69 -10.58
N HIS A 67 6.86 7.45 -10.12
CA HIS A 67 5.95 6.50 -10.78
C HIS A 67 4.50 6.60 -10.30
N GLU A 68 4.29 6.85 -9.01
CA GLU A 68 2.97 6.82 -8.35
C GLU A 68 2.54 8.18 -7.79
N GLY A 69 3.46 9.14 -7.71
CA GLY A 69 3.21 10.46 -7.16
C GLY A 69 3.44 10.55 -5.64
N ARG A 70 3.31 11.78 -5.14
CA ARG A 70 3.43 12.10 -3.70
C ARG A 70 2.10 11.97 -2.94
N ILE A 71 0.99 12.02 -3.68
CA ILE A 71 -0.35 11.97 -3.12
C ILE A 71 -0.73 10.51 -2.90
N ILE A 72 -1.14 10.18 -1.68
CA ILE A 72 -1.58 8.84 -1.33
C ILE A 72 -2.94 8.58 -2.00
N GLN A 73 -3.01 7.51 -2.78
CA GLN A 73 -4.21 6.98 -3.42
C GLN A 73 -4.56 5.69 -2.69
N SER A 74 -5.56 5.73 -1.81
CA SER A 74 -5.94 4.58 -0.98
C SER A 74 -7.09 3.82 -1.61
N ARG A 75 -7.06 2.50 -1.48
CA ARG A 75 -8.23 1.66 -1.77
C ARG A 75 -9.24 1.75 -0.63
N SER A 76 -10.49 1.37 -0.86
CA SER A 76 -11.42 1.19 0.26
C SER A 76 -11.06 -0.06 1.08
N GLU A 77 -11.46 -0.05 2.34
CA GLU A 77 -11.30 -1.22 3.21
C GLU A 77 -12.03 -2.44 2.65
N ASP A 78 -13.24 -2.25 2.09
CA ASP A 78 -14.03 -3.33 1.49
C ASP A 78 -13.33 -3.95 0.27
N SER A 79 -12.76 -3.12 -0.61
CA SER A 79 -11.97 -3.57 -1.76
C SER A 79 -10.79 -4.44 -1.34
N ILE A 80 -10.07 -4.02 -0.30
CA ILE A 80 -8.92 -4.77 0.24
C ILE A 80 -9.38 -6.10 0.83
N ILE A 81 -10.44 -6.09 1.63
CA ILE A 81 -10.98 -7.29 2.27
C ILE A 81 -11.48 -8.29 1.23
N ASN A 82 -12.21 -7.84 0.21
CA ASN A 82 -12.67 -8.70 -0.88
C ASN A 82 -11.50 -9.36 -1.62
N GLU A 83 -10.38 -8.66 -1.81
CA GLU A 83 -9.19 -9.27 -2.42
C GLU A 83 -8.52 -10.31 -1.51
N ILE A 84 -8.45 -10.07 -0.20
CA ILE A 84 -7.94 -11.05 0.76
C ILE A 84 -8.79 -12.34 0.72
N GLU A 85 -10.11 -12.19 0.66
CA GLU A 85 -11.02 -13.34 0.51
C GLU A 85 -10.87 -14.05 -0.83
N ALA A 86 -10.73 -13.30 -1.93
CA ALA A 86 -10.46 -13.88 -3.23
C ALA A 86 -9.14 -14.68 -3.24
N ILE A 87 -8.09 -14.19 -2.57
CA ILE A 87 -6.83 -14.93 -2.39
C ILE A 87 -7.09 -16.24 -1.64
N ARG A 88 -7.77 -16.15 -0.50
CA ARG A 88 -8.12 -17.30 0.34
C ARG A 88 -8.84 -18.39 -0.44
N ASP A 89 -9.78 -17.98 -1.28
CA ASP A 89 -10.73 -18.88 -1.92
C ASP A 89 -10.25 -19.40 -3.28
N THR A 90 -9.41 -18.66 -4.00
CA THR A 90 -9.09 -18.96 -5.41
C THR A 90 -7.62 -19.22 -5.70
N VAL A 91 -6.68 -18.74 -4.86
CA VAL A 91 -5.25 -18.83 -5.17
C VAL A 91 -4.68 -20.17 -4.68
N PRO A 92 -4.11 -21.01 -5.57
CA PRO A 92 -3.59 -22.32 -5.19
C PRO A 92 -2.47 -22.26 -4.15
N GLY A 93 -2.55 -23.14 -3.16
CA GLY A 93 -1.52 -23.28 -2.12
C GLY A 93 -1.59 -22.24 -1.01
N PHE A 94 -2.71 -21.52 -0.86
CA PHE A 94 -2.91 -20.61 0.26
C PHE A 94 -2.90 -21.36 1.60
N THR A 95 -2.10 -20.88 2.55
CA THR A 95 -1.87 -21.55 3.85
C THR A 95 -2.66 -20.93 5.01
N GLY A 96 -3.42 -19.86 4.73
CA GLY A 96 -4.01 -18.99 5.74
C GLY A 96 -3.14 -17.78 6.09
N VAL A 97 -2.01 -17.56 5.42
CA VAL A 97 -1.10 -16.44 5.70
C VAL A 97 -1.06 -15.48 4.52
N ILE A 98 -1.40 -14.22 4.76
CA ILE A 98 -1.14 -13.11 3.83
C ILE A 98 0.31 -12.66 4.05
N SER A 99 1.11 -12.68 2.99
CA SER A 99 2.56 -12.43 3.05
C SER A 99 2.90 -10.96 3.22
N ASP A 100 2.03 -10.06 2.75
CA ASP A 100 2.12 -8.64 2.99
C ASP A 100 0.73 -7.98 2.81
N LEU A 101 0.37 -7.07 3.71
CA LEU A 101 -0.79 -6.18 3.57
C LEU A 101 -0.31 -4.73 3.63
N GLY A 102 0.22 -4.25 2.51
CA GLY A 102 1.01 -3.04 2.48
C GLY A 102 0.95 -2.32 1.15
N GLY A 103 2.04 -1.71 0.72
CA GLY A 103 2.10 -0.88 -0.46
C GLY A 103 3.50 -0.26 -0.58
N PRO A 104 3.64 0.90 -1.23
CA PRO A 104 4.92 1.61 -1.27
C PRO A 104 5.51 1.89 0.11
N THR A 105 4.64 1.99 1.12
CA THR A 105 4.97 2.08 2.55
C THR A 105 3.84 1.40 3.33
N ALA A 106 4.11 0.72 4.43
CA ALA A 106 3.08 0.00 5.17
C ALA A 106 2.12 0.93 5.94
N ASN A 107 2.59 2.12 6.31
CA ASN A 107 1.95 2.98 7.30
C ASN A 107 1.52 4.36 6.79
N MET A 108 1.28 4.52 5.49
CA MET A 108 0.73 5.76 4.91
C MET A 108 -0.73 5.65 4.43
N TYR A 109 -1.38 4.50 4.65
CA TYR A 109 -2.75 4.28 4.19
C TYR A 109 -3.70 5.33 4.78
N MET A 110 -4.48 5.97 3.90
CA MET A 110 -5.38 7.10 4.16
C MET A 110 -4.75 8.41 4.65
N LEU A 111 -3.44 8.46 4.89
CA LEU A 111 -2.75 9.69 5.29
C LEU A 111 -2.69 10.69 4.14
N ARG A 112 -2.89 11.97 4.44
CA ARG A 112 -2.93 13.04 3.45
C ARG A 112 -2.48 14.37 4.03
N CYS A 113 -2.23 15.34 3.17
CA CYS A 113 -2.09 16.72 3.60
C CYS A 113 -3.42 17.22 4.16
N LYS A 114 -3.42 17.75 5.39
CA LYS A 114 -4.59 18.33 6.06
C LYS A 114 -4.98 19.70 5.48
N SER A 115 -4.12 20.32 4.65
CA SER A 115 -4.32 21.64 4.07
C SER A 115 -4.39 21.56 2.54
N PRO A 116 -5.60 21.61 1.94
CA PRO A 116 -5.77 21.60 0.48
C PRO A 116 -5.04 22.77 -0.20
N ARG A 117 -5.04 23.96 0.42
CA ARG A 117 -4.34 25.13 -0.10
C ARG A 117 -2.82 24.94 -0.12
N ALA A 118 -2.26 24.33 0.92
CA ALA A 118 -0.83 24.04 0.96
C ALA A 118 -0.48 22.98 -0.09
N GLU A 119 -1.26 21.90 -0.19
CA GLU A 119 -1.03 20.81 -1.13
C GLU A 119 -0.99 21.28 -2.59
N GLN A 120 -1.91 22.17 -2.99
CA GLN A 120 -1.98 22.73 -4.36
C GLN A 120 -0.73 23.52 -4.78
N THR A 121 0.01 24.09 -3.82
CA THR A 121 1.15 24.99 -4.09
C THR A 121 2.48 24.44 -3.58
N CYS A 122 2.48 23.28 -2.93
CA CYS A 122 3.62 22.73 -2.21
C CYS A 122 4.75 22.33 -3.17
N ARG A 123 5.96 22.86 -2.91
CA ARG A 123 7.19 22.51 -3.63
C ARG A 123 8.16 21.65 -2.82
N ARG A 124 7.78 21.21 -1.62
CA ARG A 124 8.63 20.33 -0.79
C ARG A 124 8.84 18.99 -1.48
N LEU A 125 10.08 18.50 -1.45
CA LEU A 125 10.43 17.18 -1.97
C LEU A 125 10.02 16.05 -1.02
N SER A 126 10.01 16.33 0.29
CA SER A 126 9.61 15.40 1.34
C SER A 126 8.70 16.08 2.36
N CYS A 127 7.67 15.35 2.79
CA CYS A 127 6.78 15.77 3.88
C CYS A 127 7.31 15.40 5.27
N VAL A 128 8.44 14.69 5.36
CA VAL A 128 8.95 14.04 6.56
C VAL A 128 10.43 14.31 6.80
N TYR A 129 11.03 15.19 6.01
CA TYR A 129 12.41 15.64 6.17
C TYR A 129 12.50 17.19 6.01
N PRO A 130 13.36 17.87 6.80
CA PRO A 130 14.12 17.36 7.96
C PRO A 130 13.23 16.98 9.15
N ASP A 131 12.04 17.59 9.22
CA ASP A 131 11.00 17.31 10.20
C ASP A 131 9.68 17.00 9.49
N ILE A 132 8.75 16.38 10.22
CA ILE A 132 7.39 16.12 9.74
C ILE A 132 6.70 17.46 9.48
N CYS A 133 6.17 17.60 8.26
CA CYS A 133 5.43 18.78 7.84
C CYS A 133 4.22 18.99 8.76
N PRO A 134 3.98 20.20 9.30
CA PRO A 134 2.84 20.47 10.19
C PRO A 134 1.46 20.20 9.55
N HIS A 135 1.40 20.29 8.22
CA HIS A 135 0.19 19.97 7.46
C HIS A 135 0.01 18.47 7.20
N MET A 136 1.00 17.63 7.48
CA MET A 136 0.89 16.18 7.26
C MET A 136 0.07 15.54 8.38
N ASP A 137 -0.79 14.60 8.02
CA ASP A 137 -1.45 13.71 8.97
C ASP A 137 -0.54 12.53 9.33
N THR A 138 -0.60 12.11 10.60
CA THR A 138 0.13 10.97 11.16
C THR A 138 -0.80 10.04 11.95
N ASN A 139 -2.12 10.21 11.85
CA ASN A 139 -3.09 9.33 12.49
C ASN A 139 -3.20 7.99 11.74
N HIS A 140 -2.70 6.91 12.35
CA HIS A 140 -2.69 5.58 11.75
C HIS A 140 -3.97 4.78 12.01
N GLU A 141 -5.00 5.38 12.62
CA GLU A 141 -6.27 4.71 12.93
C GLU A 141 -6.89 3.97 11.74
N PRO A 142 -6.95 4.51 10.50
CA PRO A 142 -7.47 3.76 9.35
C PRO A 142 -6.66 2.50 9.04
N THR A 143 -5.33 2.56 9.20
CA THR A 143 -4.44 1.42 8.98
C THR A 143 -4.65 0.34 10.05
N ILE A 144 -4.76 0.75 11.31
CA ILE A 144 -5.03 -0.16 12.44
C ILE A 144 -6.38 -0.85 12.27
N ASN A 145 -7.42 -0.11 11.89
CA ASN A 145 -8.75 -0.67 11.68
C ASN A 145 -8.76 -1.71 10.56
N LEU A 146 -8.13 -1.41 9.43
CA LEU A 146 -7.96 -2.35 8.33
C LEU A 146 -7.23 -3.62 8.78
N TYR A 147 -6.13 -3.49 9.50
CA TYR A 147 -5.34 -4.62 9.99
C TYR A 147 -6.16 -5.55 10.91
N ARG A 148 -6.92 -4.96 11.83
CA ARG A 148 -7.81 -5.71 12.74
C ARG A 148 -8.90 -6.43 11.97
N ARG A 149 -9.62 -5.72 11.09
CA ARG A 149 -10.68 -6.31 10.28
C ARG A 149 -10.16 -7.46 9.42
N ALA A 150 -9.02 -7.26 8.77
CA ALA A 150 -8.42 -8.28 7.92
C ALA A 150 -7.97 -9.52 8.71
N ARG A 151 -7.44 -9.33 9.93
CA ARG A 151 -7.06 -10.43 10.84
C ARG A 151 -8.27 -11.26 11.28
N ASP A 152 -9.42 -10.62 11.48
CA ASP A 152 -10.63 -11.27 11.99
C ASP A 152 -11.39 -12.04 10.89
N LEU A 153 -10.92 -12.02 9.64
CA LEU A 153 -11.50 -12.79 8.53
C LEU A 153 -11.36 -14.29 8.73
N LYS A 154 -12.47 -15.01 8.54
CA LYS A 154 -12.48 -16.48 8.61
C LYS A 154 -11.53 -17.08 7.57
N GLY A 155 -10.70 -18.02 8.00
CA GLY A 155 -9.70 -18.70 7.17
C GLY A 155 -8.37 -17.96 7.04
N ILE A 156 -8.27 -16.73 7.56
CA ILE A 156 -7.00 -16.02 7.75
C ILE A 156 -6.44 -16.38 9.12
N LYS A 157 -5.20 -16.86 9.15
CA LYS A 157 -4.46 -17.24 10.36
C LYS A 157 -3.49 -16.14 10.78
N LYS A 158 -2.88 -15.47 9.81
CA LYS A 158 -1.92 -14.39 10.07
C LYS A 158 -1.85 -13.44 8.87
N ILE A 159 -1.65 -12.16 9.18
CA ILE A 159 -1.32 -11.12 8.21
C ILE A 159 0.02 -10.57 8.58
N LEU A 160 0.97 -10.65 7.65
CA LEU A 160 2.30 -10.08 7.80
C LEU A 160 2.36 -8.70 7.17
N ILE A 161 3.22 -7.85 7.71
CA ILE A 161 3.66 -6.61 7.09
C ILE A 161 5.13 -6.76 6.74
N ALA A 162 5.41 -6.91 5.45
CA ALA A 162 6.74 -7.00 4.86
C ALA A 162 7.10 -5.75 4.04
N SER A 163 6.13 -4.87 3.80
CA SER A 163 6.37 -3.52 3.28
C SER A 163 7.16 -2.63 4.25
N GLY A 164 7.95 -1.70 3.71
CA GLY A 164 8.75 -0.78 4.50
C GLY A 164 7.89 0.12 5.40
N VAL A 165 8.28 0.28 6.66
CA VAL A 165 7.65 1.18 7.64
C VAL A 165 8.45 2.47 7.73
N ARG A 166 7.76 3.61 7.72
CA ARG A 166 8.38 4.91 7.99
C ARG A 166 8.35 5.20 9.48
N TYR A 167 9.50 4.99 10.12
CA TYR A 167 9.67 5.17 11.57
C TYR A 167 9.41 6.60 12.01
N ASP A 168 9.80 7.59 11.20
CA ASP A 168 9.54 9.02 11.45
C ASP A 168 8.07 9.30 11.77
N ILE A 169 7.12 8.78 10.99
CA ILE A 169 5.69 8.92 11.29
C ILE A 169 5.15 7.85 12.23
N ALA A 170 5.74 6.65 12.28
CA ALA A 170 5.26 5.57 13.14
C ALA A 170 5.37 5.91 14.63
N VAL A 171 6.43 6.61 15.03
CA VAL A 171 6.64 7.02 16.44
C VAL A 171 5.59 8.03 16.93
N GLU A 172 4.94 8.75 16.02
CA GLU A 172 3.85 9.69 16.34
C GLU A 172 2.55 8.97 16.74
N ASP A 173 2.41 7.67 16.46
CA ASP A 173 1.25 6.86 16.84
C ASP A 173 1.65 5.55 17.54
N PRO A 174 1.79 5.56 18.88
CA PRO A 174 2.13 4.36 19.65
C PRO A 174 1.14 3.20 19.47
N ARG A 175 -0.11 3.49 19.07
CA ARG A 175 -1.13 2.46 18.83
C ARG A 175 -0.78 1.63 17.60
N TYR A 176 -0.23 2.27 16.56
CA TYR A 176 0.22 1.60 15.34
C TYR A 176 1.38 0.66 15.63
N ILE A 177 2.41 1.15 16.34
CA ILE A 177 3.57 0.32 16.72
C ILE A 177 3.12 -0.89 17.53
N LYS A 178 2.22 -0.69 18.50
CA LYS A 178 1.66 -1.78 19.30
C LYS A 178 0.94 -2.81 18.44
N GLU A 179 0.05 -2.39 17.54
CA GLU A 179 -0.66 -3.30 16.63
C GLU A 179 0.31 -4.09 15.74
N LEU A 180 1.24 -3.39 15.08
CA LEU A 180 2.25 -3.95 14.20
C LEU A 180 3.09 -5.01 14.91
N ALA A 181 3.73 -4.64 16.03
CA ALA A 181 4.65 -5.51 16.77
C ALA A 181 3.93 -6.71 17.44
N THR A 182 2.68 -6.54 17.88
CA THR A 182 1.96 -7.61 18.58
C THR A 182 1.46 -8.68 17.60
N HIS A 183 1.06 -8.29 16.38
CA HIS A 183 0.27 -9.17 15.52
C HIS A 183 0.87 -9.43 14.15
N HIS A 184 1.64 -8.50 13.60
CA HIS A 184 1.93 -8.48 12.17
C HIS A 184 3.41 -8.67 11.79
N VAL A 185 4.31 -8.70 12.77
CA VAL A 185 5.71 -9.01 12.53
C VAL A 185 5.90 -10.50 12.22
N GLY A 186 6.78 -10.77 11.26
CA GLY A 186 7.39 -12.09 11.09
C GLY A 186 8.46 -12.33 12.16
N GLY A 187 8.90 -13.57 12.35
CA GLY A 187 10.02 -13.88 13.26
C GLY A 187 11.41 -13.39 12.78
N TYR A 188 11.44 -12.47 11.81
CA TYR A 188 12.63 -11.94 11.14
C TYR A 188 12.68 -10.40 11.15
N LEU A 189 11.80 -9.75 11.91
CA LEU A 189 11.68 -8.29 11.99
C LEU A 189 12.37 -7.76 13.26
#